data_AF-A0A366MJ56-F1
#
_entry.id   AF-A0A366MJ56-F1
#
_cell.length_a   1.000
_cell.length_b   1.000
_cell.length_c   1.000
_cell.angle_alpha   90.00
_cell.angle_beta   90.00
_cell.angle_gamma   90.00
#
_symmetry.space_group_name_H-M   'P 1'
#
loop_
_entity.id
_entity.type
_entity.pdbx_description
1 polymer ?
#
loop_
_entity_poly.entity_id
_entity_poly.type
_entity_poly.pdbx_seq_one_letter_code
_entity_poly.pdbx_strand_id
1 'polypeptide(L)' 'MASSIIRMAAIDKMVDNIRYKGQILARTNKVDSAISSSVLVGFAAGFVLALFLILVPVFVLL' A
#
# COMPACT_ATOMS: atom_id res chain seq x y z
N MET A 1 10.18 45.24 -6.18
CA MET A 1 9.43 44.63 -5.06
C MET A 1 8.30 43.70 -5.53
N ALA A 2 7.46 44.07 -6.50
CA ALA A 2 6.36 43.21 -7.00
C ALA A 2 6.78 41.81 -7.51
N SER A 3 7.93 41.67 -8.19
CA SER A 3 8.40 40.38 -8.72
C SER A 3 8.69 39.32 -7.64
N SER A 4 9.05 39.74 -6.42
CA SER A 4 9.29 38.81 -5.30
C SER A 4 7.98 38.26 -4.74
N ILE A 5 6.94 39.09 -4.66
CA ILE A 5 5.61 38.69 -4.17
C ILE A 5 4.94 37.70 -5.14
N ILE A 6 5.06 37.94 -6.46
CA ILE A 6 4.51 37.04 -7.48
C ILE A 6 5.18 35.66 -7.40
N ARG A 7 6.50 35.61 -7.17
CA ARG A 7 7.22 34.34 -6.97
C ARG A 7 6.80 33.64 -5.68
N MET A 8 6.65 34.39 -4.58
CA MET A 8 6.20 33.82 -3.31
C MET A 8 4.82 33.17 -3.45
N ALA A 9 3.87 33.86 -4.09
CA ALA A 9 2.53 33.31 -4.32
C ALA A 9 2.55 32.04 -5.20
N ALA A 10 3.41 31.98 -6.21
CA ALA A 10 3.56 30.79 -7.03
C ALA A 10 4.19 29.61 -6.25
N ILE A 11 5.18 29.90 -5.39
CA ILE A 11 5.82 28.90 -4.53
C ILE A 11 4.81 28.36 -3.50
N ASP A 12 4.03 29.22 -2.85
CA ASP A 12 3.02 28.79 -1.88
C ASP A 12 2.00 27.84 -2.52
N LYS A 13 1.54 28.15 -3.74
CA LYS A 13 0.65 27.26 -4.51
C LYS A 13 1.29 25.92 -4.85
N MET A 14 2.57 25.90 -5.18
CA MET A 14 3.31 24.65 -5.40
C MET A 14 3.45 23.84 -4.11
N VAL A 15 3.79 24.49 -2.99
CA VAL A 15 3.96 23.85 -1.68
C VAL A 15 2.64 23.26 -1.19
N ASP A 16 1.52 23.96 -1.36
CA ASP A 16 0.18 23.44 -1.01
C ASP A 16 -0.18 22.20 -1.84
N ASN A 17 0.13 22.21 -3.14
CA ASN A 17 -0.11 21.07 -4.01
C ASN A 17 0.75 19.86 -3.62
N ILE A 18 2.03 20.09 -3.29
CA ILE A 18 2.96 19.06 -2.81
C ILE A 18 2.47 18.49 -1.48
N ARG A 19 2.00 19.32 -0.55
CA ARG A 19 1.42 18.86 0.73
C ARG A 19 0.21 17.96 0.51
N TYR A 20 -0.72 18.39 -0.34
CA TYR A 20 -1.91 17.59 -0.64
C TYR A 20 -1.55 16.23 -1.26
N LYS A 21 -0.67 16.21 -2.26
CA LYS A 21 -0.20 14.97 -2.89
C LYS A 21 0.60 14.10 -1.92
N GLY A 22 1.43 14.71 -1.08
CA GLY A 22 2.23 14.03 -0.07
C GLY A 22 1.37 13.31 0.98
N GLN A 23 0.25 13.91 1.38
CA GLN A 23 -0.72 13.27 2.28
C GLN A 23 -1.39 12.05 1.64
N ILE A 24 -1.79 12.16 0.37
CA ILE A 24 -2.35 11.02 -0.38
C ILE A 24 -1.31 9.91 -0.49
N LEU A 25 -0.08 10.26 -0.84
CA LEU A 25 1.01 9.30 -0.97
C LEU A 25 1.35 8.63 0.37
N ALA A 26 1.36 9.37 1.48
CA ALA A 26 1.56 8.81 2.80
C ALA A 26 0.45 7.81 3.20
N ARG A 27 -0.80 8.11 2.87
CA ARG A 27 -1.93 7.19 3.09
C ARG A 27 -1.78 5.92 2.24
N THR A 28 -1.50 6.06 0.95
CA THR A 28 -1.30 4.92 0.05
C THR A 28 -0.10 4.08 0.48
N ASN A 29 1.01 4.71 0.86
CA ASN A 29 2.21 4.02 1.31
C ASN A 29 1.99 3.20 2.60
N LYS A 30 1.14 3.69 3.51
CA LYS A 30 0.75 2.92 4.70
C LYS A 30 -0.07 1.68 4.34
N VAL A 31 -1.01 1.80 3.40
CA VAL A 31 -1.82 0.66 2.92
C VAL A 31 -0.95 -0.33 2.18
N ASP A 32 -0.09 0.15 1.29
CA ASP A 32 0.80 -0.68 0.48
C ASP A 32 1.82 -1.44 1.34
N SER A 33 2.40 -0.76 2.34
CA SER A 33 3.26 -1.40 3.35
C SER A 33 2.52 -2.47 4.17
N ALA A 34 1.26 -2.22 4.55
CA ALA A 34 0.45 -3.21 5.28
C ALA A 34 0.08 -4.43 4.43
N ILE A 35 -0.20 -4.23 3.15
CA ILE A 35 -0.45 -5.31 2.20
C ILE A 35 0.84 -6.11 2.00
N SER A 36 1.95 -5.43 1.72
CA SER A 36 3.26 -6.04 1.52
C SER A 36 3.69 -6.90 2.71
N SER A 37 3.50 -6.42 3.95
CA SER A 37 3.80 -7.22 5.15
C SER A 37 2.89 -8.45 5.33
N SER A 38 1.69 -8.42 4.75
CA SER A 38 0.69 -9.48 4.91
C SER A 38 0.81 -10.59 3.85
N VAL A 39 1.62 -10.38 2.81
CA VAL A 39 1.77 -11.33 1.68
C VAL A 39 2.19 -12.72 2.16
N LEU A 40 3.19 -12.80 3.04
CA LEU A 40 3.71 -14.07 3.52
C LEU A 40 2.65 -14.86 4.32
N VAL A 41 1.89 -14.17 5.16
CA VAL A 41 0.83 -14.78 5.98
C VAL A 41 -0.30 -15.29 5.09
N GLY A 42 -0.74 -14.48 4.12
CA GLY A 42 -1.77 -14.88 3.16
C GLY A 42 -1.35 -16.09 2.32
N PHE A 43 -0.09 -16.12 1.86
CA PHE A 43 0.47 -17.25 1.12
C PHE A 43 0.51 -18.52 1.98
N ALA A 44 1.06 -18.45 3.19
CA ALA A 44 1.17 -19.60 4.08
C ALA A 44 -0.20 -20.19 4.44
N ALA A 45 -1.19 -19.33 4.75
CA ALA A 45 -2.55 -19.77 5.03
C ALA A 45 -3.18 -20.49 3.82
N GLY A 46 -3.06 -19.91 2.62
CA GLY A 46 -3.56 -20.52 1.38
C GLY A 46 -2.88 -21.85 1.05
N PHE A 47 -1.56 -21.93 1.26
CA PHE A 47 -0.78 -23.14 1.02
C PHE A 47 -1.21 -24.29 1.94
N VAL A 48 -1.37 -24.03 3.24
CA VAL A 48 -1.84 -25.04 4.20
C VAL A 48 -3.26 -25.51 3.86
N LEU A 49 -4.16 -24.58 3.49
CA LEU A 49 -5.51 -24.90 3.06
C LEU A 49 -5.53 -25.80 1.82
N ALA A 50 -4.69 -25.48 0.82
CA ALA A 50 -4.56 -26.28 -0.38
C ALA A 50 -4.04 -27.70 -0.07
N LEU A 51 -3.00 -27.80 0.77
CA LEU A 51 -2.49 -29.10 1.21
C LEU A 51 -3.55 -29.90 1.96
N PHE A 52 -4.32 -29.27 2.84
CA PHE A 52 -5.39 -29.95 3.57
C PHE A 52 -6.44 -30.51 2.61
N LEU A 53 -6.89 -29.70 1.65
CA LEU A 53 -7.90 -30.12 0.66
C LEU A 53 -7.41 -31.24 -0.27
N ILE A 54 -6.10 -31.36 -0.50
CA ILE A 54 -5.52 -32.43 -1.32
C ILE A 54 -5.22 -33.68 -0.47
N LEU A 55 -4.57 -33.53 0.68
CA LEU A 55 -4.08 -34.64 1.49
C LEU A 55 -5.22 -35.36 2.23
N VAL A 56 -6.23 -34.64 2.71
CA VAL A 56 -7.36 -35.27 3.42
C VAL A 56 -8.07 -36.32 2.57
N PRO A 57 -8.54 -36.04 1.33
CA PRO A 57 -9.16 -37.07 0.52
C PRO A 57 -8.19 -38.20 0.15
N VAL A 58 -6.90 -37.90 -0.06
CA VAL A 58 -5.89 -38.93 -0.32
C VAL A 58 -5.73 -39.90 0.85
N PHE A 59 -5.81 -39.43 2.11
CA PHE A 59 -5.68 -40.31 3.27
C PHE A 59 -7.00 -40.94 3.74
N VAL A 60 -8.14 -40.38 3.34
CA VAL A 60 -9.47 -40.85 3.77
C VAL A 60 -10.14 -41.75 2.73
N LEU A 61 -9.93 -41.49 1.43
CA LEU A 61 -10.64 -42.16 0.33
C LEU A 61 -9.77 -43.12 -0.49
N LEU A 62 -8.44 -43.04 -0.35
CA LEU A 62 -7.45 -43.83 -1.08
C LEU A 62 -6.78 -44.81 -0.11
#